data_AF-A0A2K3KQZ2-F1
#
_entry.id   AF-A0A2K3KQZ2-F1
#
_cell.length_a   1.000
_cell.length_b   1.000
_cell.length_c   1.000
_cell.angle_alpha   90.00
_cell.angle_beta   90.00
_cell.angle_gamma   90.00
#
_symmetry.space_group_name_H-M   'P 1'
#
loop_
_entity.id
_entity.type
_entity.pdbx_description
1 polymer ?
#
loop_
_entity_poly.entity_id
_entity_poly.type
_entity_poly.pdbx_seq_one_letter_code
_entity_poly.pdbx_strand_id
1 'polypeptide(L)'
;MAVGRDTLYIYGGMMEIKDQEITLDDLYSLNLSKLDEWKCIIPASESEWVEVSEEDDDDDEENEDDDDDDESNSDGTSEENEDDDEDE
;
A
#
# COMPACT_ATOMS: atom_id res chain seq x y z
N MET A 1 -0.47 0.19 4.64
CA MET A 1 -0.43 0.12 6.13
C MET A 1 -1.64 -0.63 6.63
N ALA A 2 -1.53 -1.32 7.78
CA ALA A 2 -2.65 -2.00 8.42
C ALA A 2 -2.56 -1.87 9.94
N VAL A 3 -3.70 -1.97 10.63
CA VAL A 3 -3.76 -1.98 12.11
C VAL A 3 -4.43 -3.28 12.55
N GLY A 4 -3.78 -3.99 13.47
CA GLY A 4 -4.31 -5.20 14.07
C GLY A 4 -4.25 -5.10 15.59
N ARG A 5 -5.41 -5.17 16.26
CA ARG A 5 -5.55 -4.89 17.69
C ARG A 5 -4.95 -3.52 18.03
N ASP A 6 -3.79 -3.53 18.66
CA ASP A 6 -3.09 -2.36 19.16
C ASP A 6 -1.67 -2.27 18.57
N THR A 7 -1.51 -2.78 17.35
CA THR A 7 -0.24 -2.78 16.61
C THR A 7 -0.47 -2.25 15.21
N LEU A 8 0.28 -1.20 14.87
CA LEU A 8 0.38 -0.66 13.53
C LEU A 8 1.45 -1.42 12.76
N TYR A 9 1.13 -1.83 11.54
CA TYR A 9 2.06 -2.46 10.60
C TYR A 9 2.22 -1.56 9.37
N ILE A 10 3.47 -1.26 9.03
CA ILE A 10 3.84 -0.48 7.84
C ILE A 10 4.74 -1.36 6.98
N TYR A 11 4.27 -1.65 5.78
CA TYR A 11 5.03 -2.34 4.75
C TYR A 11 5.40 -1.34 3.65
N GLY A 12 6.67 -1.27 3.34
CA GLY A 12 7.24 -0.48 2.27
C GLY A 12 6.90 1.01 2.34
N GLY A 13 6.78 1.61 1.16
CA GLY A 13 6.56 3.03 0.96
C GLY A 13 7.30 3.51 -0.29
N MET A 14 7.19 4.79 -0.58
CA MET A 14 7.98 5.45 -1.62
C MET A 14 8.76 6.59 -0.99
N MET A 15 10.04 6.69 -1.32
CA MET A 15 10.89 7.81 -0.91
C MET A 15 11.51 8.45 -2.14
N GLU A 16 11.57 9.77 -2.15
CA GLU A 16 12.20 10.54 -3.22
C GLU A 16 13.59 11.00 -2.74
N ILE A 17 14.62 10.67 -3.53
CA ILE A 17 15.98 11.17 -3.33
C ILE A 17 16.39 11.89 -4.61
N LYS A 18 16.49 13.22 -4.55
CA LYS A 18 16.69 14.09 -5.72
C LYS A 18 15.52 13.95 -6.70
N ASP A 19 15.77 13.43 -7.90
CA ASP A 19 14.79 13.19 -8.96
C ASP A 19 14.50 11.69 -9.13
N GLN A 20 14.90 10.86 -8.15
CA GLN A 20 14.67 9.41 -8.18
C GLN A 20 13.65 9.01 -7.10
N GLU A 21 12.60 8.31 -7.53
CA GLU A 21 11.64 7.65 -6.65
C GLU A 21 12.10 6.21 -6.36
N ILE A 22 12.06 5.82 -5.09
CA ILE A 22 12.51 4.52 -4.61
C ILE A 22 11.37 3.88 -3.86
N THR A 23 11.01 2.67 -4.26
CA THR A 23 10.05 1.84 -3.52
C THR A 23 10.77 1.06 -2.43
N LEU A 24 10.26 1.15 -1.20
CA LEU A 24 10.74 0.41 -0.05
C LEU A 24 10.01 -0.94 0.04
N ASP A 25 10.73 -1.98 0.47
CA ASP A 25 10.24 -3.35 0.62
C ASP A 25 10.37 -3.89 2.06
N ASP A 26 10.58 -3.00 3.03
CA ASP A 26 10.71 -3.34 4.44
C ASP A 26 9.36 -3.49 5.15
N LEU A 27 9.37 -4.08 6.35
CA LEU A 27 8.20 -4.21 7.21
C LEU A 27 8.53 -3.85 8.64
N TYR A 28 7.80 -2.87 9.17
CA TYR A 28 7.90 -2.44 10.55
C TYR A 28 6.57 -2.57 11.28
N SER A 29 6.66 -2.69 12.61
CA SER A 29 5.52 -2.61 13.50
C SER A 29 5.76 -1.69 14.68
N LEU A 30 4.69 -1.07 15.18
CA LEU A 30 4.68 -0.21 16.36
C LEU A 30 3.51 -0.57 17.27
N ASN A 31 3.79 -0.74 18.56
CA ASN A 31 2.74 -0.90 19.58
C ASN A 31 2.09 0.46 19.87
N LEU A 32 0.77 0.57 19.68
CA LEU A 32 0.05 1.84 19.77
C LEU A 32 -0.28 2.26 21.22
N SER A 33 -0.37 1.33 22.17
CA SER A 33 -0.50 1.66 23.61
C SER A 33 0.79 2.20 24.20
N LYS A 34 1.94 1.65 23.80
CA LYS A 34 3.24 1.99 24.38
C LYS A 34 3.96 3.10 23.63
N LEU A 35 3.85 3.11 22.30
CA LEU A 35 4.56 4.04 21.40
C LEU A 35 6.07 4.13 21.72
N ASP A 36 6.65 3.03 22.15
CA ASP A 36 7.98 2.96 22.75
C ASP A 36 9.07 2.69 21.71
N GLU A 37 8.84 1.79 20.76
CA GLU A 37 9.81 1.46 19.74
C GLU A 37 9.20 0.92 18.44
N TRP A 38 9.88 1.20 17.32
CA TRP A 38 9.62 0.54 16.05
C TRP A 38 10.37 -0.78 15.99
N LYS A 39 9.64 -1.87 15.73
CA LYS A 39 10.21 -3.20 15.54
C LYS A 39 10.29 -3.53 14.06
N CYS A 40 11.50 -3.72 13.55
CA CYS A 40 11.73 -4.27 12.21
C CYS A 40 11.35 -5.75 12.20
N ILE A 41 10.47 -6.12 11.27
CA ILE A 41 10.04 -7.51 11.03
C ILE A 41 10.75 -8.04 9.78
N ILE A 42 10.79 -7.24 8.72
CA ILE A 42 11.53 -7.53 7.48
C ILE A 42 12.44 -6.32 7.22
N PRO A 43 13.77 -6.51 7.14
CA PRO A 43 14.68 -5.44 6.76
C PRO A 43 14.54 -5.15 5.26
N ALA A 44 14.80 -3.90 4.87
CA ALA A 44 14.86 -3.54 3.45
C ALA A 44 15.94 -4.37 2.74
N SER A 45 15.68 -4.74 1.49
CA SER A 45 16.71 -5.33 0.64
C SER A 45 17.80 -4.30 0.35
N GLU A 46 19.06 -4.75 0.19
CA GLU A 46 20.12 -3.86 -0.27
C GLU A 46 19.79 -3.43 -1.71
N SER A 47 19.41 -2.16 -1.88
CA SER A 47 19.11 -1.61 -3.20
C SER A 47 20.39 -1.57 -4.04
N GLU A 48 20.43 -2.35 -5.12
CA GLU A 48 21.34 -2.10 -6.23
C GLU A 48 20.85 -0.84 -6.94
N TRP A 49 21.32 0.32 -6.49
CA TRP A 49 21.09 1.59 -7.18
C TRP A 49 21.67 1.47 -8.59
N VAL A 50 20.82 1.13 -9.55
CA VAL A 50 21.14 1.24 -10.96
C VAL A 50 21.19 2.73 -11.25
N GLU A 51 22.38 3.30 -11.32
CA GLU A 51 22.60 4.61 -11.92
C GLU A 51 22.11 4.48 -13.38
N VAL A 52 20.84 4.83 -13.62
CA VAL A 52 20.36 5.11 -14.97
C VAL A 52 21.07 6.40 -15.35
N SER A 53 22.23 6.25 -15.98
CA SER A 53 22.93 7.34 -16.63
C SER A 53 21.96 8.03 -17.57
N GLU A 54 21.85 9.35 -17.44
CA GLU A 54 21.18 10.26 -18.36
C GLU A 54 21.80 10.14 -19.77
N GLU A 55 21.50 9.05 -20.49
CA GLU A 55 21.70 8.94 -21.94
C GLU A 55 20.32 9.00 -22.58
N ASP A 56 19.95 10.24 -22.90
CA ASP A 56 19.10 10.68 -24.00
C ASP A 56 18.88 9.60 -25.09
N ASP A 57 17.65 9.11 -25.23
CA ASP A 57 17.14 8.60 -26.50
C ASP A 57 15.63 8.90 -26.57
N ASP A 58 15.33 9.99 -27.29
CA ASP A 58 14.05 10.24 -27.94
C ASP A 58 13.59 8.97 -28.68
N ASP A 59 12.49 8.35 -28.26
CA ASP A 59 11.64 7.61 -29.19
C ASP A 59 10.17 7.62 -28.71
N ASP A 60 9.39 8.45 -29.39
CA ASP A 60 7.94 8.47 -29.43
C ASP A 60 7.40 7.07 -29.84
N GLU A 61 6.59 6.41 -29.00
CA GLU A 61 5.55 5.51 -29.52
C GLU A 61 4.23 5.67 -28.72
N GLU A 62 3.26 6.22 -29.44
CA GLU A 62 1.86 6.47 -29.08
C GLU A 62 1.18 5.22 -28.51
N ASN A 63 0.54 5.33 -27.34
CA ASN A 63 -0.45 4.36 -26.88
C ASN A 63 -1.83 5.02 -26.84
N GLU A 64 -2.54 4.93 -27.98
CA GLU A 64 -4.01 4.93 -27.99
C GLU A 64 -4.47 3.55 -27.52
N ASP A 65 -4.94 3.44 -26.28
CA ASP A 65 -5.78 2.31 -25.88
C ASP A 65 -7.08 2.87 -25.28
N ASP A 66 -8.04 2.99 -26.18
CA ASP A 66 -9.45 3.29 -25.97
C ASP A 66 -10.15 1.97 -25.64
N ASP A 67 -10.43 1.72 -24.37
CA ASP A 67 -11.36 0.66 -23.95
C ASP A 67 -12.39 1.24 -22.97
N ASP A 68 -13.47 1.72 -23.59
CA ASP A 68 -14.83 1.81 -23.06
C ASP A 68 -15.24 0.45 -22.43
N ASP A 69 -15.59 0.42 -21.15
CA ASP A 69 -16.70 -0.44 -20.72
C ASP A 69 -17.43 0.16 -19.50
N ASP A 70 -18.56 0.76 -19.85
CA ASP A 70 -19.70 1.11 -19.03
C ASP A 70 -20.30 -0.16 -18.41
N GLU A 71 -20.64 -0.18 -17.11
CA GLU A 71 -21.90 -0.76 -16.63
C GLU A 71 -22.10 -0.53 -15.12
N SER A 72 -23.05 0.36 -14.87
CA SER A 72 -23.84 0.54 -13.66
C SER A 72 -24.40 -0.77 -13.07
N ASN A 73 -24.24 -1.00 -11.76
CA ASN A 73 -25.24 -1.71 -10.93
C ASN A 73 -25.06 -1.31 -9.46
N SER A 74 -25.84 -0.34 -8.98
CA SER A 74 -27.14 -0.53 -8.33
C SER A 74 -27.10 -1.41 -7.07
N ASP A 75 -27.15 -0.72 -5.92
CA ASP A 75 -28.04 -0.96 -4.78
C ASP A 75 -28.40 -2.41 -4.40
N GLY A 76 -27.96 -2.81 -3.21
CA GLY A 76 -28.28 -4.10 -2.61
C GLY A 76 -28.06 -4.05 -1.11
N THR A 77 -29.00 -3.43 -0.42
CA THR A 77 -29.20 -3.48 1.03
C THR A 77 -29.21 -4.93 1.53
N SER A 78 -28.56 -5.17 2.67
CA SER A 78 -28.99 -6.23 3.60
C SER A 78 -28.55 -5.83 5.00
N GLU A 79 -29.47 -5.14 5.68
CA GLU A 79 -29.52 -5.08 7.13
C GLU A 79 -29.87 -6.49 7.62
N GLU A 80 -28.97 -7.13 8.36
CA GLU A 80 -29.33 -8.24 9.23
C GLU A 80 -28.80 -7.92 10.63
N ASN A 81 -29.64 -7.19 11.37
CA ASN A 81 -29.63 -7.20 12.82
C ASN A 81 -30.14 -8.58 13.26
N GLU A 82 -29.29 -9.38 13.88
CA GLU A 82 -29.73 -10.50 14.72
C GLU A 82 -29.43 -10.12 16.17
N ASP A 83 -30.37 -9.38 16.77
CA ASP A 83 -30.58 -9.32 18.21
C ASP A 83 -31.08 -10.70 18.66
N ASP A 84 -30.18 -11.53 19.18
CA ASP A 84 -30.55 -12.78 19.86
C ASP A 84 -30.73 -12.48 21.36
N ASP A 85 -31.93 -11.98 21.67
CA ASP A 85 -32.55 -12.10 22.99
C ASP A 85 -33.16 -13.51 23.09
N GLU A 86 -32.51 -14.43 23.80
CA GLU A 86 -33.21 -15.55 24.44
C GLU A 86 -32.81 -15.69 25.92
N ASP A 87 -33.85 -15.57 26.74
CA ASP A 87 -33.93 -15.69 28.19
C ASP A 87 -33.38 -17.02 28.76
N GLU A 88 -32.52 -16.94 29.79
CA GLU A 88 -32.68 -17.62 31.10
C GLU A 88 -31.69 -17.09 32.17
#